data_AF-A0A258F4J1-F1
#
_entry.id   AF-A0A258F4J1-F1
#
_cell.length_a   1.000
_cell.length_b   1.000
_cell.length_c   1.000
_cell.angle_alpha   90.00
_cell.angle_beta   90.00
_cell.angle_gamma   90.00
#
_symmetry.space_group_name_H-M   'P 1'
#
loop_
_entity.id
_entity.type
_entity.pdbx_description
1 polymer ?
#
loop_
_entity_poly.entity_id
_entity_poly.type
_entity_poly.pdbx_seq_one_letter_code
_entity_poly.pdbx_strand_id
1 'polypeptide(L)'
;MAMIPPNQAGNLQRRIYAEILARQPAPPAPGLETEWAMLMLAGHDGIGHIDVFADDMQATEWYGHTRVQPAAAVQNSRSAIWTILRTEVRQHSSETQGLLGLADMLGPTPSAGGMISKVLLTIPDREAWMGEFLPFGARPEGERFVDVIVKIEEPQYDGLLDLESLCLDVHRAAGFDVPRSWRLDIHGLRLLAIERFDRDHAGLPIPFESLLTVFSAGSRRIQGTADVTWPELGNMVGKISRLCNLDIRLAQETLPK
;
A
#
# COMPACT_ATOMS: atom_id res chain seq x y z
N MET A 1 5.41 6.86 -7.48
CA MET A 1 4.19 6.39 -6.76
C MET A 1 3.01 6.49 -7.70
N ALA A 2 2.05 5.57 -7.62
CA ALA A 2 0.82 5.66 -8.41
C ALA A 2 -0.35 5.79 -7.43
N MET A 3 -0.90 7.01 -7.31
CA MET A 3 -2.09 7.29 -6.51
C MET A 3 -3.37 6.69 -7.11
N ILE A 4 -3.28 6.23 -8.36
CA ILE A 4 -4.33 5.48 -9.03
C ILE A 4 -3.76 4.10 -9.36
N PRO A 5 -4.49 3.00 -9.07
CA PRO A 5 -4.06 1.67 -9.43
C PRO A 5 -3.93 1.53 -10.96
N PRO A 6 -2.92 0.78 -11.45
CA PRO A 6 -2.72 0.57 -12.89
C PRO A 6 -3.99 0.10 -13.59
N ASN A 7 -4.25 0.62 -14.80
CA ASN A 7 -5.36 0.18 -15.64
C ASN A 7 -5.11 -1.20 -16.26
N GLN A 8 -5.18 -2.23 -15.42
CA GLN A 8 -5.02 -3.63 -15.76
C GLN A 8 -6.22 -4.40 -15.23
N ALA A 9 -6.84 -5.22 -16.08
CA ALA A 9 -8.08 -5.93 -15.76
C ALA A 9 -7.96 -6.82 -14.51
N GLY A 10 -6.77 -7.31 -14.19
CA GLY A 10 -6.52 -8.13 -13.00
C GLY A 10 -6.25 -7.35 -11.70
N ASN A 11 -6.09 -6.02 -11.76
CA ASN A 11 -5.72 -5.25 -10.57
C ASN A 11 -6.88 -5.19 -9.57
N LEU A 12 -6.72 -5.87 -8.42
CA LEU A 12 -7.75 -5.99 -7.40
C LEU A 12 -8.24 -4.63 -6.87
N GLN A 13 -7.32 -3.71 -6.55
CA GLN A 13 -7.69 -2.38 -6.03
C GLN A 13 -8.53 -1.60 -7.04
N ARG A 14 -8.12 -1.62 -8.32
CA ARG A 14 -8.88 -0.96 -9.39
C ARG A 14 -10.29 -1.51 -9.54
N ARG A 15 -10.44 -2.84 -9.45
CA ARG A 15 -11.74 -3.52 -9.55
C ARG A 15 -12.66 -3.15 -8.39
N ILE A 16 -12.12 -3.08 -7.17
CA ILE A 16 -12.84 -2.60 -5.99
C ILE A 16 -13.30 -1.15 -6.19
N TYR A 17 -12.42 -0.26 -6.65
CA TYR A 17 -12.79 1.14 -6.88
C TYR A 17 -13.85 1.31 -7.97
N ALA A 18 -13.71 0.57 -9.08
CA ALA A 18 -14.68 0.59 -10.17
C ALA A 18 -16.08 0.18 -9.68
N GLU A 19 -16.15 -0.83 -8.81
CA GLU A 19 -17.42 -1.26 -8.20
C GLU A 19 -18.00 -0.18 -7.27
N ILE A 20 -17.18 0.47 -6.44
CA ILE A 20 -17.62 1.58 -5.59
C ILE A 20 -18.19 2.73 -6.44
N LEU A 21 -17.48 3.13 -7.50
CA LEU A 21 -17.87 4.23 -8.39
C LEU A 21 -19.14 3.89 -9.20
N ALA A 22 -19.30 2.64 -9.63
CA ALA A 22 -20.47 2.19 -10.39
C ALA A 22 -21.78 2.27 -9.59
N ARG A 23 -21.71 2.27 -8.25
CA ARG A 23 -22.87 2.36 -7.35
C ARG A 23 -23.29 3.80 -7.05
N GLN A 24 -22.51 4.79 -7.46
CA GLN A 24 -22.88 6.19 -7.23
C GLN A 24 -24.11 6.58 -8.07
N PRO A 25 -24.94 7.54 -7.63
CA PRO A 25 -26.12 7.96 -8.39
C PRO A 25 -25.82 8.45 -9.80
N ALA A 26 -24.62 9.00 -10.03
CA ALA A 26 -24.10 9.40 -11.32
C ALA A 26 -22.67 8.85 -11.50
N PRO A 27 -22.52 7.59 -11.96
CA PRO A 27 -21.20 7.00 -12.16
C PRO A 27 -20.37 7.79 -13.18
N PRO A 28 -19.04 7.87 -13.02
CA PRO A 28 -18.18 8.60 -13.93
C PRO A 28 -18.18 7.97 -15.32
N ALA A 29 -18.02 8.78 -16.36
CA ALA A 29 -17.87 8.28 -17.72
C ALA A 29 -16.57 7.46 -17.87
N PRO A 30 -16.54 6.45 -18.76
CA PRO A 30 -15.31 5.71 -19.04
C PRO A 30 -14.17 6.62 -19.53
N GLY A 31 -12.95 6.34 -19.11
CA GLY A 31 -11.75 7.10 -19.50
C GLY A 31 -11.29 8.05 -18.40
N LEU A 32 -10.93 9.30 -18.76
CA LEU A 32 -10.33 10.27 -17.84
C LEU A 32 -11.21 10.55 -16.61
N GLU A 33 -12.52 10.65 -16.78
CA GLU A 33 -13.47 10.87 -15.68
C GLU A 33 -13.42 9.74 -14.65
N THR A 34 -13.25 8.49 -15.10
CA THR A 34 -13.06 7.35 -14.19
C THR A 34 -11.73 7.45 -13.44
N GLU A 35 -10.62 7.79 -14.12
CA GLU A 35 -9.31 7.96 -13.46
C GLU A 35 -9.35 9.10 -12.42
N TRP A 36 -9.99 10.22 -12.77
CA TRP A 36 -10.16 11.34 -11.86
C TRP A 36 -11.01 10.96 -10.65
N ALA A 37 -12.13 10.27 -10.87
CA ALA A 37 -12.98 9.79 -9.78
C ALA A 37 -12.26 8.78 -8.88
N MET A 38 -11.43 7.88 -9.44
CA MET A 38 -10.59 6.98 -8.65
C MET A 38 -9.55 7.74 -7.81
N LEU A 39 -8.95 8.80 -8.36
CA LEU A 39 -8.03 9.65 -7.61
C LEU A 39 -8.74 10.39 -6.47
N MET A 40 -9.92 10.96 -6.71
CA MET A 40 -10.67 11.62 -5.64
C MET A 40 -11.14 10.62 -4.57
N LEU A 41 -11.45 9.39 -4.97
CA LEU A 41 -11.92 8.33 -4.08
C LEU A 41 -10.81 7.78 -3.16
N ALA A 42 -9.59 7.58 -3.68
CA ALA A 42 -8.53 6.85 -2.98
C ALA A 42 -7.14 7.51 -3.05
N GLY A 43 -7.08 8.77 -3.49
CA GLY A 43 -5.85 9.56 -3.62
C GLY A 43 -5.37 10.18 -2.31
N HIS A 44 -5.99 9.84 -1.19
CA HIS A 44 -5.55 10.18 0.15
C HIS A 44 -5.11 8.92 0.90
N ASP A 45 -4.23 9.09 1.87
CA ASP A 45 -3.58 8.05 2.65
C ASP A 45 -2.74 7.04 1.84
N GLY A 46 -2.41 7.39 0.60
CA GLY A 46 -1.51 6.63 -0.28
C GLY A 46 -0.10 6.50 0.28
N ILE A 47 0.74 5.75 -0.43
CA ILE A 47 2.17 5.68 -0.10
C ILE A 47 2.78 7.08 -0.21
N GLY A 48 3.60 7.46 0.75
CA GLY A 48 4.21 8.77 0.85
C GLY A 48 3.32 9.77 1.58
N HIS A 49 3.25 10.98 1.06
CA HIS A 49 2.81 12.16 1.81
C HIS A 49 1.86 13.08 1.04
N ILE A 50 1.46 12.68 -0.16
CA ILE A 50 0.55 13.46 -0.99
C ILE A 50 -0.84 12.87 -0.81
N ASP A 51 -1.75 13.70 -0.32
CA ASP A 51 -3.17 13.42 -0.28
C ASP A 51 -3.90 14.34 -1.26
N VAL A 52 -4.86 13.78 -1.99
CA VAL A 52 -5.70 14.51 -2.94
C VAL A 52 -7.14 14.45 -2.49
N PHE A 53 -7.74 15.63 -2.36
CA PHE A 53 -9.14 15.83 -2.02
C PHE A 53 -9.79 16.68 -3.11
N ALA A 54 -11.11 16.57 -3.24
CA ALA A 54 -11.86 17.41 -4.17
C ALA A 54 -11.93 18.87 -3.71
N ASP A 55 -11.87 19.13 -2.40
CA ASP A 55 -11.88 20.47 -1.82
C ASP A 55 -11.27 20.49 -0.39
N ASP A 56 -11.02 21.71 0.11
CA ASP A 56 -10.44 21.95 1.43
C ASP A 56 -11.34 21.50 2.60
N MET A 57 -12.66 21.44 2.37
CA MET A 57 -13.61 21.06 3.41
C MET A 57 -13.49 19.55 3.69
N GLN A 58 -13.42 18.73 2.64
CA GLN A 58 -13.15 17.30 2.75
C GLN A 58 -11.79 17.01 3.37
N ALA A 59 -10.75 17.77 2.98
CA ALA A 59 -9.44 17.64 3.61
C ALA A 59 -9.48 17.97 5.12
N THR A 60 -10.19 19.04 5.49
CA THR A 60 -10.34 19.45 6.89
C THR A 60 -11.12 18.41 7.70
N GLU A 61 -12.20 17.86 7.16
CA GLU A 61 -12.97 16.79 7.80
C GLU A 61 -12.11 15.54 7.99
N TRP A 62 -11.37 15.15 6.95
CA TRP A 62 -10.47 14.01 6.97
C TRP A 62 -9.41 14.09 8.07
N TYR A 63 -8.69 15.22 8.16
CA TYR A 63 -7.66 15.41 9.19
C TYR A 63 -8.24 15.75 10.57
N GLY A 64 -9.46 16.29 10.62
CA GLY A 64 -10.16 16.62 11.87
C GLY A 64 -10.75 15.40 12.58
N HIS A 65 -10.87 14.26 11.90
CA HIS A 65 -11.39 13.03 12.48
C HIS A 65 -10.27 12.14 13.00
N THR A 66 -10.13 12.05 14.32
CA THR A 66 -9.47 10.88 14.92
C THR A 66 -10.35 9.68 14.62
N ARG A 67 -9.88 8.75 13.77
CA ARG A 67 -10.63 7.54 13.38
C ARG A 67 -10.75 6.54 14.54
N VAL A 68 -11.39 6.94 15.64
CA VAL A 68 -11.67 6.05 16.77
C VAL A 68 -12.89 5.22 16.42
N GLN A 69 -12.69 3.93 16.15
CA GLN A 69 -13.80 2.99 15.92
C GLN A 69 -13.97 2.03 17.11
N PRO A 70 -15.20 1.74 17.56
CA PRO A 70 -15.40 0.77 18.65
C PRO A 70 -14.87 -0.62 18.27
N ALA A 71 -14.01 -1.20 19.13
CA ALA A 71 -13.36 -2.50 18.91
C ALA A 71 -14.34 -3.67 18.64
N ALA A 72 -15.57 -3.58 19.18
CA ALA A 72 -16.57 -4.64 19.16
C ALA A 72 -17.22 -4.88 17.77
N ALA A 73 -17.16 -3.91 16.85
CA ALA A 73 -17.81 -4.03 15.54
C ALA A 73 -17.08 -4.99 14.56
N VAL A 74 -15.89 -5.49 14.92
CA VAL A 74 -14.91 -5.90 13.91
C VAL A 74 -14.60 -7.41 13.92
N GLN A 75 -15.06 -8.19 14.90
CA GLN A 75 -14.65 -9.59 15.03
C GLN A 75 -15.37 -10.61 14.13
N ASN A 76 -16.63 -10.38 13.72
CA ASN A 76 -17.48 -11.47 13.21
C ASN A 76 -17.44 -11.73 11.69
N SER A 77 -16.82 -10.88 10.87
CA SER A 77 -16.88 -11.01 9.39
C SER A 77 -15.54 -11.32 8.70
N ARG A 78 -14.44 -11.51 9.46
CA ARG A 78 -13.07 -11.49 8.92
C ARG A 78 -12.67 -12.76 8.13
N SER A 79 -13.13 -13.94 8.52
CA SER A 79 -12.81 -15.21 7.81
C SER A 79 -13.45 -15.29 6.42
N ALA A 80 -14.64 -14.71 6.25
CA ALA A 80 -15.31 -14.61 4.96
C ALA A 80 -14.51 -13.77 3.97
N ILE A 81 -13.88 -12.68 4.43
CA ILE A 81 -13.15 -11.76 3.56
C ILE A 81 -11.86 -12.35 3.03
N TRP A 82 -11.11 -13.08 3.86
CA TRP A 82 -9.96 -13.82 3.36
C TRP A 82 -10.36 -14.86 2.31
N THR A 83 -11.53 -15.48 2.47
CA THR A 83 -12.07 -16.40 1.46
C THR A 83 -12.43 -15.68 0.15
N ILE A 84 -13.08 -14.51 0.24
CA ILE A 84 -13.43 -13.70 -0.94
C ILE A 84 -12.16 -13.19 -1.63
N LEU A 85 -11.20 -12.63 -0.89
CA LEU A 85 -9.90 -12.18 -1.42
C LEU A 85 -9.19 -13.31 -2.17
N ARG A 86 -9.22 -14.54 -1.63
CA ARG A 86 -8.64 -15.71 -2.29
C ARG A 86 -9.29 -15.99 -3.63
N THR A 87 -10.63 -15.97 -3.69
CA THR A 87 -11.36 -16.19 -4.94
C THR A 87 -11.01 -15.11 -5.95
N GLU A 88 -11.02 -13.85 -5.51
CA GLU A 88 -10.74 -12.70 -6.36
C GLU A 88 -9.31 -12.69 -6.94
N VAL A 89 -8.31 -13.03 -6.13
CA VAL A 89 -6.90 -13.11 -6.57
C VAL A 89 -6.66 -14.31 -7.48
N ARG A 90 -7.32 -15.45 -7.23
CA ARG A 90 -7.09 -16.67 -8.04
C ARG A 90 -7.82 -16.65 -9.37
N GLN A 91 -9.05 -16.15 -9.39
CA GLN A 91 -9.93 -16.28 -10.53
C GLN A 91 -10.05 -14.99 -11.35
N HIS A 92 -9.57 -13.86 -10.82
CA HIS A 92 -9.95 -12.53 -11.32
C HIS A 92 -11.47 -12.45 -11.56
N SER A 93 -12.22 -13.10 -10.67
CA SER A 93 -13.62 -13.48 -10.87
C SER A 93 -14.49 -12.25 -11.05
N SER A 94 -15.26 -12.18 -12.13
CA SER A 94 -16.30 -11.15 -12.31
C SER A 94 -17.49 -11.32 -11.35
N GLU A 95 -17.32 -12.00 -10.21
CA GLU A 95 -18.37 -12.20 -9.23
C GLU A 95 -18.57 -10.89 -8.44
N THR A 96 -19.46 -10.05 -8.95
CA THR A 96 -19.79 -8.73 -8.39
C THR A 96 -20.10 -8.79 -6.89
N GLN A 97 -20.77 -9.84 -6.41
CA GLN A 97 -21.11 -9.98 -4.99
C GLN A 97 -19.89 -10.11 -4.06
N GLY A 98 -18.82 -10.77 -4.51
CA GLY A 98 -17.57 -10.88 -3.74
C GLY A 98 -16.87 -9.53 -3.65
N LEU A 99 -16.69 -8.86 -4.78
CA LEU A 99 -16.08 -7.52 -4.83
C LEU A 99 -16.87 -6.48 -4.01
N LEU A 100 -18.21 -6.56 -4.02
CA LEU A 100 -19.06 -5.71 -3.18
C LEU A 100 -18.78 -5.91 -1.69
N GLY A 101 -18.69 -7.18 -1.23
CA GLY A 101 -18.34 -7.48 0.15
C GLY A 101 -16.94 -6.97 0.54
N LEU A 102 -15.98 -7.00 -0.40
CA LEU A 102 -14.66 -6.39 -0.18
C LEU A 102 -14.74 -4.87 -0.13
N ALA A 103 -15.47 -4.24 -1.04
CA ALA A 103 -15.64 -2.79 -1.07
C ALA A 103 -16.29 -2.26 0.22
N ASP A 104 -17.33 -2.93 0.70
CA ASP A 104 -18.05 -2.52 1.91
C ASP A 104 -17.20 -2.65 3.18
N MET A 105 -16.29 -3.64 3.25
CA MET A 105 -15.43 -3.83 4.43
C MET A 105 -14.10 -3.08 4.35
N LEU A 106 -13.44 -3.10 3.19
CA LEU A 106 -12.13 -2.48 3.02
C LEU A 106 -12.25 -0.97 2.78
N GLY A 107 -13.39 -0.53 2.22
CA GLY A 107 -13.56 0.83 1.72
C GLY A 107 -12.60 1.13 0.56
N PRO A 108 -12.46 2.42 0.20
CA PRO A 108 -11.42 2.85 -0.73
C PRO A 108 -10.05 2.77 -0.04
N THR A 109 -9.46 1.57 0.01
CA THR A 109 -8.09 1.41 0.53
C THR A 109 -7.14 2.16 -0.39
N PRO A 110 -6.21 2.99 0.09
CA PRO A 110 -5.32 3.76 -0.77
C PRO A 110 -4.49 2.89 -1.73
N SER A 111 -4.13 3.43 -2.90
CA SER A 111 -3.36 2.70 -3.91
C SER A 111 -1.89 2.56 -3.51
N ALA A 112 -1.33 1.37 -3.71
CA ALA A 112 0.11 1.16 -3.65
C ALA A 112 0.59 0.52 -4.96
N GLY A 113 1.56 1.14 -5.61
CA GLY A 113 2.11 0.65 -6.87
C GLY A 113 2.80 -0.71 -6.76
N GLY A 114 3.02 -1.38 -7.89
CA GLY A 114 3.71 -2.66 -7.99
C GLY A 114 2.84 -3.74 -8.64
N MET A 115 3.46 -4.86 -9.01
CA MET A 115 2.79 -5.90 -9.80
C MET A 115 1.97 -6.89 -8.94
N ILE A 116 2.40 -7.15 -7.70
CA ILE A 116 1.72 -8.07 -6.80
C ILE A 116 0.48 -7.40 -6.19
N SER A 117 -0.62 -8.14 -6.16
CA SER A 117 -1.84 -7.78 -5.44
C SER A 117 -1.58 -7.41 -3.98
N LYS A 118 -2.09 -6.25 -3.57
CA LYS A 118 -1.93 -5.75 -2.21
C LYS A 118 -3.13 -4.93 -1.76
N VAL A 119 -3.31 -4.88 -0.45
CA VAL A 119 -4.32 -4.07 0.22
C VAL A 119 -3.70 -3.39 1.43
N LEU A 120 -4.20 -2.20 1.77
CA LEU A 120 -3.79 -1.51 2.99
C LEU A 120 -4.80 -1.81 4.08
N LEU A 121 -4.31 -2.21 5.25
CA LEU A 121 -5.12 -2.60 6.40
C LEU A 121 -4.50 -2.03 7.68
N THR A 122 -5.25 -2.09 8.76
CA THR A 122 -4.72 -1.89 10.10
C THR A 122 -4.79 -3.21 10.87
N ILE A 123 -3.69 -3.64 11.50
CA ILE A 123 -3.61 -4.91 12.25
C ILE A 123 -3.19 -4.65 13.71
N PRO A 124 -3.50 -5.56 14.65
CA PRO A 124 -3.01 -5.45 16.02
C PRO A 124 -1.48 -5.39 16.07
N ASP A 125 -0.94 -4.48 16.89
CA ASP A 125 0.50 -4.33 17.11
C ASP A 125 1.00 -5.44 18.04
N ARG A 126 1.22 -6.63 17.47
CA ARG A 126 1.62 -7.84 18.19
C ARG A 126 2.76 -8.54 17.45
N GLU A 127 3.54 -9.33 18.19
CA GLU A 127 4.63 -10.12 17.61
C GLU A 127 4.11 -11.16 16.61
N ALA A 128 3.00 -11.82 16.94
CA ALA A 128 2.31 -12.74 16.04
C ALA A 128 0.99 -12.12 15.56
N TRP A 129 0.71 -12.29 14.27
CA TRP A 129 -0.53 -11.87 13.62
C TRP A 129 -1.31 -13.10 13.14
N MET A 130 -2.59 -13.18 13.50
CA MET A 130 -3.45 -14.34 13.21
C MET A 130 -4.49 -14.04 12.13
N GLY A 131 -4.30 -12.95 11.38
CA GLY A 131 -5.22 -12.52 10.32
C GLY A 131 -6.30 -11.56 10.78
N GLU A 132 -6.22 -11.04 12.02
CA GLU A 132 -7.11 -9.97 12.48
C GLU A 132 -6.77 -8.65 11.79
N PHE A 133 -7.79 -7.93 11.32
CA PHE A 133 -7.58 -6.62 10.71
C PHE A 133 -8.77 -5.70 10.95
N LEU A 134 -8.55 -4.43 10.73
CA LEU A 134 -9.53 -3.36 10.66
C LEU A 134 -9.44 -2.69 9.28
N PRO A 135 -10.50 -1.96 8.87
CA PRO A 135 -10.37 -0.99 7.79
C PRO A 135 -9.19 -0.05 8.04
N PHE A 136 -8.53 0.36 6.95
CA PHE A 136 -7.31 1.14 7.03
C PHE A 136 -7.50 2.47 7.79
N GLY A 137 -6.56 2.75 8.70
CA GLY A 137 -6.54 3.95 9.54
C GLY A 137 -7.49 3.90 10.73
N ALA A 138 -8.26 2.84 10.93
CA ALA A 138 -9.10 2.69 12.12
C ALA A 138 -8.22 2.53 13.38
N ARG A 139 -8.64 3.12 14.50
CA ARG A 139 -7.94 3.10 15.79
C ARG A 139 -8.92 2.70 16.89
N PRO A 140 -8.97 1.43 17.32
CA PRO A 140 -9.86 1.05 18.40
C PRO A 140 -9.31 1.47 19.76
N GLU A 141 -10.22 1.70 20.70
CA GLU A 141 -9.84 1.98 22.09
C GLU A 141 -9.24 0.74 22.77
N GLY A 142 -8.21 0.95 23.60
CA GLY A 142 -7.69 -0.06 24.52
C GLY A 142 -6.66 -1.04 23.95
N GLU A 143 -6.34 -1.00 22.66
CA GLU A 143 -5.30 -1.83 22.05
C GLU A 143 -4.50 -1.03 21.00
N ARG A 144 -3.21 -1.35 20.84
CA ARG A 144 -2.35 -0.72 19.85
C ARG A 144 -2.50 -1.41 18.50
N PHE A 145 -2.50 -0.61 17.45
CA PHE A 145 -2.68 -1.06 16.08
C PHE A 145 -1.66 -0.36 15.19
N VAL A 146 -1.26 -1.04 14.12
CA VAL A 146 -0.33 -0.54 13.11
C VAL A 146 -0.93 -0.66 11.72
N ASP A 147 -0.59 0.33 10.89
CA ASP A 147 -0.98 0.34 9.50
C ASP A 147 0.04 -0.46 8.66
N VAL A 148 -0.49 -1.36 7.84
CA VAL A 148 0.32 -2.30 7.06
C VAL A 148 -0.11 -2.33 5.61
N ILE A 149 0.85 -2.67 4.75
CA ILE A 149 0.59 -3.12 3.39
C ILE A 149 0.58 -4.65 3.44
N VAL A 150 -0.58 -5.25 3.17
CA VAL A 150 -0.69 -6.70 3.04
C VAL A 150 -0.53 -7.08 1.59
N LYS A 151 0.57 -7.77 1.29
CA LYS A 151 0.83 -8.40 0.00
C LYS A 151 0.17 -9.78 -0.02
N ILE A 152 -0.44 -10.11 -1.15
CA ILE A 152 -1.15 -11.36 -1.36
C ILE A 152 -0.45 -12.13 -2.47
N GLU A 153 -0.04 -13.37 -2.20
CA GLU A 153 0.65 -14.18 -3.20
C GLU A 153 -0.32 -14.58 -4.32
N GLU A 154 0.05 -14.28 -5.55
CA GLU A 154 -0.68 -14.73 -6.74
C GLU A 154 -0.20 -16.13 -7.15
N PRO A 155 -1.08 -17.00 -7.67
CA PRO A 155 -0.71 -18.38 -8.02
C PRO A 155 0.47 -18.52 -9.00
N GLN A 156 0.67 -17.51 -9.85
CA GLN A 156 1.76 -17.45 -10.83
C GLN A 156 3.15 -17.13 -10.23
N TYR A 157 3.20 -16.76 -8.93
CA TYR A 157 4.41 -16.38 -8.21
C TYR A 157 4.55 -17.19 -6.91
N ASP A 158 4.45 -18.51 -7.01
CA ASP A 158 4.55 -19.44 -5.87
C ASP A 158 5.86 -19.24 -5.07
N GLY A 159 5.72 -19.02 -3.76
CA GLY A 159 6.83 -18.84 -2.83
C GLY A 159 7.47 -17.45 -2.85
N LEU A 160 6.92 -16.50 -3.61
CA LEU A 160 7.45 -15.13 -3.69
C LEU A 160 7.39 -14.41 -2.34
N LEU A 161 6.34 -14.60 -1.56
CA LEU A 161 6.23 -13.95 -0.25
C LEU A 161 7.12 -14.59 0.81
N ASP A 162 7.39 -15.89 0.70
CA ASP A 162 8.40 -16.57 1.53
C ASP A 162 9.80 -16.05 1.22
N LEU A 163 10.12 -15.88 -0.08
CA LEU A 163 11.37 -15.27 -0.52
C LEU A 163 11.51 -13.83 -0.02
N GLU A 164 10.45 -13.02 -0.10
CA GLU A 164 10.48 -11.66 0.39
C GLU A 164 10.68 -11.60 1.92
N SER A 165 9.99 -12.46 2.67
CA SER A 165 10.18 -12.57 4.13
C SER A 165 11.62 -12.94 4.49
N LEU A 166 12.21 -13.93 3.80
CA LEU A 166 13.60 -14.32 4.00
C LEU A 166 14.56 -13.16 3.69
N CYS A 167 14.31 -12.42 2.61
CA CYS A 167 15.11 -11.25 2.28
C CYS A 167 15.06 -10.19 3.40
N LEU A 168 13.89 -9.89 3.94
CA LEU A 168 13.77 -8.95 5.07
C LEU A 168 14.55 -9.42 6.29
N ASP A 169 14.50 -10.71 6.61
CA ASP A 169 15.22 -11.29 7.74
C ASP A 169 16.74 -11.22 7.54
N VAL A 170 17.24 -11.52 6.34
CA VAL A 170 18.66 -11.41 5.99
C VAL A 170 19.14 -9.96 6.11
N HIS A 171 18.37 -9.00 5.59
CA HIS A 171 18.73 -7.58 5.70
C HIS A 171 18.74 -7.10 7.16
N ARG A 172 17.75 -7.52 7.96
CA ARG A 172 17.72 -7.22 9.39
C ARG A 172 18.92 -7.80 10.13
N ALA A 173 19.28 -9.06 9.84
CA ALA A 173 20.45 -9.72 10.41
C ALA A 173 21.77 -9.05 10.01
N ALA A 174 21.81 -8.43 8.83
CA ALA A 174 22.94 -7.62 8.36
C ALA A 174 22.95 -6.18 8.92
N GLY A 175 21.98 -5.80 9.77
CA GLY A 175 21.92 -4.49 10.42
C GLY A 175 21.28 -3.38 9.59
N PHE A 176 20.59 -3.71 8.48
CA PHE A 176 19.81 -2.73 7.73
C PHE A 176 18.52 -2.37 8.47
N ASP A 177 18.13 -1.10 8.36
CA ASP A 177 16.82 -0.63 8.80
C ASP A 177 15.76 -1.12 7.81
N VAL A 178 14.96 -2.08 8.25
CA VAL A 178 13.88 -2.70 7.46
C VAL A 178 12.60 -2.73 8.27
N PRO A 179 11.43 -2.58 7.63
CA PRO A 179 10.15 -2.59 8.34
C PRO A 179 9.91 -3.93 9.05
N ARG A 180 9.07 -3.88 10.09
CA ARG A 180 8.51 -5.11 10.67
C ARG A 180 7.60 -5.78 9.64
N SER A 181 7.56 -7.10 9.69
CA SER A 181 6.80 -7.90 8.74
C SER A 181 6.22 -9.14 9.40
N TRP A 182 5.03 -9.55 8.94
CA TRP A 182 4.32 -10.74 9.42
C TRP A 182 3.93 -11.61 8.24
N ARG A 183 4.49 -12.82 8.19
CA ARG A 183 4.16 -13.85 7.20
C ARG A 183 3.04 -14.75 7.75
N LEU A 184 1.96 -14.90 6.99
CA LEU A 184 0.79 -15.68 7.43
C LEU A 184 0.19 -16.52 6.29
N ASP A 185 -0.09 -17.79 6.58
CA ASP A 185 -0.93 -18.66 5.76
C ASP A 185 -2.33 -18.77 6.37
N ILE A 186 -3.35 -18.30 5.65
CA ILE A 186 -4.72 -18.30 6.16
C ILE A 186 -5.71 -18.60 5.04
N HIS A 187 -6.60 -19.57 5.26
CA HIS A 187 -7.61 -19.99 4.28
C HIS A 187 -7.04 -20.34 2.89
N GLY A 188 -5.78 -20.76 2.77
CA GLY A 188 -5.11 -21.04 1.49
C GLY A 188 -4.67 -19.80 0.71
N LEU A 189 -4.63 -18.64 1.36
CA LEU A 189 -3.85 -17.47 0.97
C LEU A 189 -2.51 -17.47 1.69
N ARG A 190 -1.47 -17.08 0.97
CA ARG A 190 -0.19 -16.70 1.55
C ARG A 190 -0.11 -15.19 1.55
N LEU A 191 0.13 -14.63 2.73
CA LEU A 191 0.12 -13.20 2.99
C LEU A 191 1.43 -12.76 3.62
N LEU A 192 1.85 -11.54 3.29
CA LEU A 192 2.94 -10.83 3.94
C LEU A 192 2.47 -9.41 4.28
N ALA A 193 2.22 -9.16 5.56
CA ALA A 193 1.97 -7.82 6.05
C ALA A 193 3.30 -7.12 6.31
N ILE A 194 3.45 -5.89 5.84
CA ILE A 194 4.64 -5.06 6.05
C ILE A 194 4.19 -3.75 6.69
N GLU A 195 4.80 -3.40 7.82
CA GLU A 195 4.54 -2.14 8.50
C GLU A 195 4.90 -0.95 7.60
N ARG A 196 3.98 0.02 7.55
CA ARG A 196 4.21 1.28 6.86
C ARG A 196 5.24 2.10 7.62
N PHE A 197 6.31 2.49 6.93
CA PHE A 197 7.35 3.37 7.46
C PHE A 197 7.21 4.82 6.96
N ASP A 198 6.18 5.11 6.16
CA ASP A 198 5.84 6.44 5.65
C ASP A 198 4.77 7.13 6.50
N ARG A 199 4.59 6.68 7.74
CA ARG A 199 3.67 7.20 8.74
C ARG A 199 4.38 7.32 10.08
N ASP A 200 4.08 8.37 10.83
CA ASP A 200 4.54 8.50 12.21
C ASP A 200 3.62 7.76 13.20
N HIS A 201 3.97 7.79 14.49
CA HIS A 201 3.17 7.13 15.52
C HIS A 201 1.77 7.72 15.73
N ALA A 202 1.52 8.95 15.27
CA ALA A 202 0.20 9.57 15.27
C ALA A 202 -0.60 9.21 14.00
N GLY A 203 -0.01 8.47 13.06
CA GLY A 203 -0.59 8.13 11.77
C GLY A 203 -0.50 9.26 10.75
N LEU A 204 0.30 10.30 10.99
CA LEU A 204 0.52 11.38 10.03
C LEU A 204 1.54 10.97 8.97
N PRO A 205 1.40 11.44 7.72
CA PRO A 205 2.33 11.14 6.65
C PRO A 205 3.74 11.66 6.93
N ILE A 206 4.74 10.81 6.70
CA ILE A 206 6.15 11.21 6.64
C ILE A 206 6.49 11.50 5.17
N PRO A 207 7.07 12.68 4.84
CA PRO A 207 7.53 12.98 3.49
C PRO A 207 8.46 11.90 2.94
N PHE A 208 7.96 11.14 1.98
CA PHE A 208 8.65 10.01 1.36
C PHE A 208 8.34 9.99 -0.13
N GLU A 209 9.38 9.77 -0.94
CA GLU A 209 9.29 9.59 -2.39
C GLU A 209 10.20 8.46 -2.87
N SER A 210 9.79 7.77 -3.94
CA SER A 210 10.67 6.79 -4.57
C SER A 210 11.70 7.49 -5.45
N LEU A 211 12.91 6.93 -5.54
CA LEU A 211 13.94 7.44 -6.45
C LEU A 211 13.43 7.53 -7.90
N LEU A 212 12.57 6.60 -8.31
CA LEU A 212 11.93 6.65 -9.63
C LEU A 212 11.11 7.93 -9.81
N THR A 213 10.26 8.31 -8.85
CA THR A 213 9.48 9.56 -8.92
C THR A 213 10.41 10.78 -9.04
N VAL A 214 11.46 10.82 -8.21
CA VAL A 214 12.41 11.94 -8.19
C VAL A 214 13.14 12.07 -9.53
N PHE A 215 13.56 10.95 -10.11
CA PHE A 215 14.29 10.96 -11.38
C PHE A 215 13.39 11.25 -12.59
N SER A 216 12.17 10.72 -12.62
CA SER A 216 11.24 10.96 -13.72
C SER A 216 10.78 12.42 -13.78
N ALA A 217 10.69 13.11 -12.63
CA ALA A 217 10.43 14.55 -12.57
C ALA A 217 11.50 15.38 -13.30
N GLY A 218 12.77 14.93 -13.25
CA GLY A 218 13.90 15.57 -13.93
C GLY A 218 14.17 15.08 -15.35
N SER A 219 13.56 13.97 -15.78
CA SER A 219 13.80 13.39 -17.10
C SER A 219 12.63 12.58 -17.62
N ARG A 220 12.03 13.05 -18.73
CA ARG A 220 10.96 12.33 -19.45
C ARG A 220 11.39 10.99 -20.05
N ARG A 221 12.70 10.72 -20.11
CA ARG A 221 13.27 9.44 -20.55
C ARG A 221 13.01 8.32 -19.54
N ILE A 222 12.92 8.66 -18.26
CA ILE A 222 12.80 7.69 -17.17
C ILE A 222 11.32 7.53 -16.86
N GLN A 223 10.74 6.43 -17.33
CA GLN A 223 9.33 6.09 -17.13
C GLN A 223 9.15 4.83 -16.27
N GLY A 224 10.19 3.98 -16.19
CA GLY A 224 10.23 2.78 -15.37
C GLY A 224 11.61 2.52 -14.77
N THR A 225 11.67 1.53 -13.88
CA THR A 225 12.90 1.14 -13.19
C THR A 225 13.96 0.55 -14.13
N ALA A 226 13.55 0.02 -15.28
CA ALA A 226 14.44 -0.56 -16.28
C ALA A 226 15.11 0.49 -17.19
N ASP A 227 14.68 1.76 -17.13
CA ASP A 227 15.20 2.80 -18.01
C ASP A 227 16.55 3.37 -17.54
N VAL A 228 17.02 2.98 -16.34
CA VAL A 228 18.22 3.53 -15.72
C VAL A 228 19.26 2.43 -15.52
N THR A 229 20.46 2.64 -16.08
CA THR A 229 21.60 1.74 -15.84
C THR A 229 22.23 1.99 -14.47
N TRP A 230 22.94 0.99 -13.91
CA TRP A 230 23.63 1.14 -12.63
C TRP A 230 24.60 2.35 -12.55
N PRO A 231 25.44 2.63 -13.57
CA PRO A 231 26.30 3.81 -13.56
C PRO A 231 25.51 5.13 -13.59
N GLU A 232 24.42 5.18 -14.35
CA GLU A 232 23.53 6.35 -14.36
C GLU A 232 22.88 6.58 -13.00
N LEU A 233 22.40 5.51 -12.35
CA LEU A 233 21.85 5.57 -11.00
C LEU A 233 22.88 6.15 -10.01
N GLY A 234 24.12 5.65 -10.03
CA GLY A 234 25.19 6.17 -9.17
C GLY A 234 25.44 7.68 -9.39
N ASN A 235 25.47 8.12 -10.65
CA ASN A 235 25.61 9.54 -10.99
C ASN A 235 24.41 10.39 -10.50
N MET A 236 23.19 9.84 -10.58
CA MET A 236 21.99 10.54 -10.10
C MET A 236 21.98 10.66 -8.59
N VAL A 237 22.31 9.59 -7.85
CA VAL A 237 22.46 9.62 -6.39
C VAL A 237 23.53 10.63 -5.97
N GLY A 238 24.68 10.67 -6.66
CA GLY A 238 25.73 11.66 -6.43
C GLY A 238 25.34 13.11 -6.77
N LYS A 239 24.26 13.33 -7.52
CA LYS A 239 23.67 14.67 -7.70
C LYS A 239 22.73 15.01 -6.55
N ILE A 240 21.86 14.08 -6.16
CA ILE A 240 20.92 14.27 -5.04
C ILE A 240 21.69 14.57 -3.75
N SER A 241 22.78 13.86 -3.48
CA SER A 241 23.55 14.05 -2.25
C SER A 241 24.05 15.48 -2.04
N ARG A 242 24.40 16.16 -3.14
CA ARG A 242 24.84 17.57 -3.12
C ARG A 242 23.72 18.53 -2.74
N LEU A 243 22.46 18.15 -2.97
CA LEU A 243 21.28 18.95 -2.66
C LEU A 243 20.75 18.64 -1.26
N CYS A 244 20.76 17.37 -0.86
CA CYS A 244 20.19 16.89 0.40
C CYS A 244 21.19 16.88 1.58
N ASN A 245 22.39 17.41 1.40
CA ASN A 245 23.48 17.35 2.38
C ASN A 245 23.74 15.91 2.88
N LEU A 246 23.61 14.92 1.99
CA LEU A 246 23.92 13.52 2.32
C LEU A 246 25.45 13.35 2.29
N ASP A 247 26.04 13.01 3.44
CA ASP A 247 27.46 12.69 3.50
C ASP A 247 27.70 11.26 2.97
N ILE A 248 27.94 11.17 1.66
CA ILE A 248 28.23 9.89 0.99
C ILE A 248 29.50 9.24 1.56
N ARG A 249 30.48 10.01 2.02
CA ARG A 249 31.74 9.44 2.54
C ARG A 249 31.49 8.73 3.87
N LEU A 250 30.69 9.34 4.74
CA LEU A 250 30.28 8.72 6.00
C LEU A 250 29.51 7.41 5.76
N ALA A 251 28.60 7.39 4.77
CA ALA A 251 27.84 6.19 4.40
C ALA A 251 28.69 5.07 3.78
N GLN A 252 29.78 5.42 3.08
CA GLN A 252 30.72 4.45 2.52
C GLN A 252 31.62 3.82 3.58
N GLU A 253 31.93 4.53 4.66
CA GLU A 253 32.75 4.02 5.78
C GLU A 253 32.00 2.99 6.65
N THR A 254 30.66 3.01 6.66
CA THR A 254 29.81 2.06 7.40
C THR A 254 29.54 0.74 6.68
N LEU A 255 29.94 0.60 5.41
CA LEU A 255 29.82 -0.66 4.68
C LEU A 255 31.03 -1.56 5.01
N PRO A 256 30.82 -2.82 5.43
CA PRO A 256 31.93 -3.75 5.64
C PRO A 256 32.69 -3.93 4.31
N LYS A 257 34.03 -3.83 4.38
CA LYS A 257 34.93 -4.07 3.24
C LYS A 257 34.90 -5.52 2.77
#